data_AF-A0A7C8CXV4-F1
#
_entry.id   AF-A0A7C8CXV4-F1
#
_cell.length_a   1.000
_cell.length_b   1.000
_cell.length_c   1.000
_cell.angle_alpha   90.00
_cell.angle_beta   90.00
_cell.angle_gamma   90.00
#
_symmetry.space_group_name_H-M   'P 1'
#
loop_
_entity.id
_entity.type
_entity.pdbx_description
1 polymer ?
#
loop_
_entity_poly.entity_id
_entity_poly.type
_entity_poly.pdbx_seq_one_letter_code
_entity_poly.pdbx_strand_id
1 'polypeptide(L)'
;MKNEGRVKGEICGRWMEDHVVVHTPQTSRGRRRSSGDSEGGLFRLFPHGTSHHMGLDVHDVGPFRKFQKGMVVTVEAGISIPQEGFGIRIEDRAAATAEGWRVLPVALPEDLESMESAIREWVSERSRSLAPSHLKTSPGQ
;
A
#
# COMPACT_ATOMS: atom_id res chain seq x y z
N MET A 1 7.41 14.05 -14.87
CA MET A 1 6.86 12.91 -15.64
C MET A 1 7.85 11.79 -16.01
N LYS A 2 8.89 11.98 -16.87
CA LYS A 2 9.78 10.85 -17.27
C LYS A 2 10.71 10.34 -16.16
N ASN A 3 10.87 11.08 -15.06
CA ASN A 3 11.85 10.79 -14.00
C ASN A 3 11.22 10.21 -12.73
N GLU A 4 9.96 10.52 -12.37
CA GLU A 4 9.37 10.03 -11.11
C GLU A 4 9.25 8.51 -11.09
N GLY A 5 8.78 7.87 -12.16
CA GLY A 5 8.69 6.41 -12.23
C GLY A 5 10.05 5.71 -12.12
N ARG A 6 11.13 6.39 -12.50
CA ARG A 6 12.51 5.92 -12.33
C ARG A 6 12.97 6.08 -10.88
N VAL A 7 12.79 7.26 -10.28
CA VAL A 7 13.16 7.54 -8.89
C VAL A 7 12.37 6.64 -7.92
N LYS A 8 11.07 6.45 -8.15
CA LYS A 8 10.26 5.48 -7.40
C LYS A 8 10.81 4.07 -7.57
N GLY A 9 11.13 3.64 -8.80
CA GLY A 9 11.75 2.33 -9.05
C GLY A 9 13.11 2.13 -8.35
N GLU A 10 13.95 3.17 -8.30
CA GLU A 10 15.25 3.15 -7.63
C GLU A 10 15.12 3.09 -6.08
N ILE A 11 14.20 3.86 -5.47
CA ILE A 11 13.91 3.80 -4.03
C ILE A 11 13.31 2.43 -3.66
N CYS A 12 12.32 2.00 -4.42
CA CYS A 12 11.64 0.72 -4.26
C CYS A 12 12.65 -0.43 -4.38
N GLY A 13 13.53 -0.40 -5.38
CA GLY A 13 14.58 -1.40 -5.60
C GLY A 13 15.55 -1.54 -4.43
N ARG A 14 16.13 -0.44 -3.94
CA ARG A 14 17.04 -0.48 -2.77
C ARG A 14 16.34 -1.05 -1.54
N TRP A 15 15.10 -0.64 -1.28
CA TRP A 15 14.33 -1.16 -0.15
C TRP A 15 13.97 -2.64 -0.30
N MET A 16 13.70 -3.13 -1.51
CA MET A 16 13.43 -4.55 -1.75
C MET A 16 14.67 -5.43 -1.65
N GLU A 17 15.86 -4.91 -1.95
CA GLU A 17 17.13 -5.62 -1.78
C GLU A 17 17.55 -5.71 -0.30
N ASP A 18 17.39 -4.62 0.46
CA ASP A 18 17.85 -4.53 1.84
C ASP A 18 16.82 -4.96 2.90
N HIS A 19 15.51 -4.84 2.63
CA HIS A 19 14.47 -4.83 3.68
C HIS A 19 13.20 -5.66 3.42
N VAL A 20 13.00 -6.26 2.24
CA VAL A 20 11.83 -7.13 2.03
C VAL A 20 11.95 -8.45 2.81
N VAL A 21 10.95 -8.68 3.65
CA VAL A 21 10.67 -9.97 4.27
C VAL A 21 9.27 -10.37 3.81
N VAL A 22 9.22 -11.20 2.76
CA VAL A 22 7.98 -11.84 2.32
C VAL A 22 7.41 -12.65 3.49
N HIS A 23 6.27 -12.23 4.02
CA HIS A 23 5.65 -12.86 5.19
C HIS A 23 4.45 -13.69 4.73
N THR A 24 4.34 -14.91 5.23
CA THR A 24 3.15 -15.76 5.05
C THR A 24 2.71 -16.29 6.40
N PRO A 25 1.47 -16.81 6.57
CA PRO A 25 1.05 -17.44 7.83
C PRO A 25 1.97 -18.59 8.28
N GLN A 26 2.78 -19.14 7.37
CA GLN A 26 3.74 -20.21 7.61
C GLN A 26 5.00 -19.73 8.36
N THR A 27 5.35 -18.44 8.35
CA THR A 27 6.46 -17.90 9.17
C THR A 27 6.16 -17.81 10.67
N SER A 28 4.95 -18.21 11.10
CA SER A 28 4.63 -18.52 12.50
C SER A 28 5.52 -19.62 13.11
N ARG A 29 6.24 -20.41 12.29
CA ARG A 29 7.30 -21.33 12.73
C ARG A 29 8.55 -21.19 11.86
N GLY A 30 9.62 -20.56 12.37
CA GLY A 30 10.95 -20.80 11.82
C GLY A 30 12.03 -19.75 12.04
N ARG A 31 11.70 -18.48 12.28
CA ARG A 31 12.74 -17.44 12.41
C ARG A 31 12.48 -16.49 13.59
N ARG A 32 12.73 -17.00 14.82
CA ARG A 32 12.99 -16.15 15.99
C ARG A 32 14.15 -15.19 15.62
N ARG A 33 13.85 -13.94 15.28
CA ARG A 33 14.87 -12.90 15.13
C ARG A 33 14.97 -12.19 16.48
N SER A 34 16.16 -12.26 17.08
CA SER A 34 16.61 -11.57 18.30
C SER A 34 15.51 -11.24 19.34
N SER A 35 15.42 -12.10 20.36
CA SER A 35 14.75 -11.83 21.64
C SER A 35 15.50 -10.75 22.45
N GLY A 36 15.59 -9.54 21.90
CA GLY A 36 16.39 -8.42 22.42
C GLY A 36 15.57 -7.21 22.89
N ASP A 37 14.36 -6.99 22.35
CA ASP A 37 13.48 -5.91 22.82
C ASP A 37 12.63 -6.40 24.00
N SER A 38 13.16 -6.27 25.22
CA SER A 38 12.42 -6.49 26.47
C SER A 38 11.26 -5.51 26.66
N GLU A 39 11.19 -4.44 25.86
CA GLU A 39 10.05 -3.53 25.75
C GLU A 39 9.46 -3.50 24.33
N GLY A 40 9.36 -4.65 23.65
CA GLY A 40 8.59 -4.87 22.43
C GLY A 40 8.55 -3.68 21.46
N GLY A 41 9.67 -3.41 20.78
CA GLY A 41 9.87 -2.19 19.99
C GLY A 41 9.07 -2.16 18.68
N LEU A 42 9.76 -2.04 17.55
CA LEU A 42 9.14 -1.75 16.26
C LEU A 42 7.97 -2.68 15.89
N PHE A 43 8.01 -3.96 16.31
CA PHE A 43 6.93 -4.94 16.05
C PHE A 43 5.57 -4.55 16.66
N ARG A 44 5.52 -3.79 17.77
CA ARG A 44 4.23 -3.30 18.32
C ARG A 44 3.59 -2.23 17.44
N LEU A 45 4.38 -1.55 16.62
CA LEU A 45 3.93 -0.51 15.67
C LEU A 45 3.86 -1.03 14.22
N PHE A 46 4.63 -2.06 13.88
CA PHE A 46 4.71 -2.72 12.57
C PHE A 46 4.49 -4.23 12.75
N PRO A 47 3.24 -4.71 12.89
CA PRO A 47 2.95 -6.10 13.25
C PRO A 47 2.87 -7.08 12.05
N HIS A 48 3.09 -6.62 10.82
CA HIS A 48 2.88 -7.39 9.59
C HIS A 48 4.17 -7.55 8.74
N GLY A 49 4.04 -8.22 7.59
CA GLY A 49 5.10 -8.31 6.58
C GLY A 49 5.29 -7.00 5.82
N THR A 50 6.39 -6.89 5.08
CA THR A 50 6.66 -5.74 4.18
C THR A 50 6.21 -5.96 2.74
N SER A 51 5.86 -7.20 2.38
CA SER A 51 5.57 -7.61 1.00
C SER A 51 4.98 -9.02 0.95
N HIS A 52 4.17 -9.30 -0.09
CA HIS A 52 3.82 -10.64 -0.57
C HIS A 52 3.83 -10.69 -2.11
N HIS A 53 3.87 -11.89 -2.70
CA HIS A 53 3.68 -12.07 -4.15
C HIS A 53 2.22 -11.77 -4.54
N MET A 54 1.99 -11.28 -5.75
CA MET A 54 0.67 -10.93 -6.26
C MET A 54 0.53 -11.37 -7.73
N GLY A 55 -0.63 -11.90 -8.10
CA GLY A 55 -0.91 -12.32 -9.47
C GLY A 55 -2.37 -12.69 -9.68
N LEU A 56 -2.68 -13.98 -9.74
CA LEU A 56 -4.07 -14.46 -9.84
C LEU A 56 -4.77 -14.40 -8.48
N ASP A 57 -4.04 -14.73 -7.41
CA ASP A 57 -4.46 -14.50 -6.04
C ASP A 57 -3.87 -13.20 -5.48
N VAL A 58 -4.53 -12.62 -4.48
CA VAL A 58 -4.03 -11.43 -3.76
C VAL A 58 -2.71 -11.77 -3.06
N HIS A 59 -2.70 -12.87 -2.29
CA HIS A 59 -1.50 -13.46 -1.71
C HIS A 59 -1.05 -14.65 -2.59
N ASP A 60 -0.48 -14.36 -3.76
CA ASP A 60 -0.12 -15.39 -4.74
C ASP A 60 1.05 -16.26 -4.25
N VAL A 61 1.19 -17.43 -4.85
CA VAL A 61 2.31 -18.33 -4.62
C VAL A 61 3.59 -17.76 -5.25
N GLY A 62 4.68 -17.78 -4.48
CA GLY A 62 5.97 -17.38 -5.01
C GLY A 62 7.13 -17.83 -4.11
N PRO A 63 8.34 -17.89 -4.65
CA PRO A 63 9.47 -18.44 -3.93
C PRO A 63 10.05 -17.43 -2.92
N PHE A 64 10.46 -17.90 -1.75
CA PHE A 64 11.19 -17.13 -0.74
C PHE A 64 12.69 -16.94 -1.06
N ARG A 65 13.02 -16.79 -2.36
CA ARG A 65 14.40 -16.67 -2.88
C ARG A 65 14.57 -15.33 -3.59
N LYS A 66 15.75 -15.08 -4.18
CA LYS A 66 15.98 -13.92 -5.05
C LYS A 66 14.85 -13.80 -6.09
N PHE A 67 14.30 -12.59 -6.20
CA PHE A 67 13.29 -12.26 -7.20
C PHE A 67 13.83 -12.46 -8.62
N GLN A 68 12.93 -12.80 -9.53
CA GLN A 68 13.24 -13.06 -10.94
C GLN A 68 12.36 -12.15 -11.79
N LYS A 69 12.87 -11.72 -12.96
CA LYS A 69 12.13 -10.90 -13.92
C LYS A 69 10.73 -11.47 -14.17
N GLY A 70 9.71 -10.63 -14.06
CA GLY A 70 8.30 -10.99 -14.23
C GLY A 70 7.56 -11.35 -12.94
N MET A 71 8.25 -11.51 -11.80
CA MET A 71 7.58 -11.58 -10.49
C MET A 71 6.99 -10.22 -10.12
N VAL A 72 5.81 -10.22 -9.50
CA VAL A 72 5.11 -9.03 -8.99
C VAL A 72 4.86 -9.20 -7.50
N VAL A 73 5.10 -8.14 -6.73
CA VAL A 73 4.94 -8.11 -5.27
C VAL A 73 4.27 -6.84 -4.80
N THR A 74 3.73 -6.85 -3.58
CA THR A 74 3.37 -5.64 -2.83
C THR A 74 4.59 -5.01 -2.17
N VAL A 75 4.50 -3.70 -1.92
CA VAL A 75 5.41 -2.91 -1.10
C VAL A 75 4.54 -2.10 -0.15
N GLU A 76 4.34 -2.63 1.06
CA GLU A 76 3.19 -2.29 1.94
C GLU A 76 3.61 -1.81 3.33
N ALA A 77 4.50 -0.83 3.40
CA ALA A 77 4.94 -0.29 4.69
C ALA A 77 3.77 0.39 5.43
N GLY A 78 3.54 0.01 6.69
CA GLY A 78 2.49 0.60 7.52
C GLY A 78 2.83 0.66 9.00
N ILE A 79 2.32 1.69 9.68
CA ILE A 79 2.44 1.88 11.12
C ILE A 79 1.05 1.88 11.76
N SER A 80 0.93 1.20 12.89
CA SER A 80 -0.25 1.22 13.77
C SER A 80 0.15 1.82 15.11
N ILE A 81 -0.67 2.75 15.64
CA ILE A 81 -0.47 3.38 16.94
C ILE A 81 -1.74 3.11 17.77
N PRO A 82 -1.85 1.92 18.42
CA PRO A 82 -3.08 1.49 19.08
C PRO A 82 -3.60 2.44 20.15
N GLN A 83 -2.69 3.14 20.84
CA GLN A 83 -3.01 4.11 21.90
C GLN A 83 -3.77 5.34 21.36
N GLU A 84 -3.49 5.73 20.12
CA GLU A 84 -4.14 6.85 19.42
C GLU A 84 -5.33 6.39 18.54
N GLY A 85 -5.64 5.08 18.53
CA GLY A 85 -6.70 4.50 17.71
C GLY A 85 -6.48 4.60 16.20
N PHE A 86 -5.25 4.84 15.75
CA PHE A 86 -4.93 5.22 14.37
C PHE A 86 -3.83 4.37 13.75
N GLY A 87 -3.81 4.28 12.41
CA GLY A 87 -2.76 3.64 11.65
C GLY A 87 -2.79 4.03 10.17
N ILE A 88 -1.63 3.98 9.51
CA ILE A 88 -1.45 4.27 8.10
C ILE A 88 -0.70 3.09 7.47
N ARG A 89 -1.16 2.60 6.32
CA ARG A 89 -0.36 1.76 5.42
C ARG A 89 -0.42 2.35 4.02
N ILE A 90 0.73 2.45 3.36
CA ILE A 90 0.83 2.84 1.95
C ILE A 90 1.33 1.62 1.21
N GLU A 91 0.60 1.23 0.16
CA GLU A 91 0.81 -0.02 -0.56
C GLU A 91 0.90 0.25 -2.06
N ASP A 92 2.05 -0.12 -2.63
CA ASP A 92 2.32 -0.09 -4.06
C ASP A 92 2.54 -1.52 -4.59
N ARG A 93 2.40 -1.70 -5.90
CA ARG A 93 2.71 -2.98 -6.59
C ARG A 93 3.97 -2.81 -7.42
N ALA A 94 4.96 -3.68 -7.26
CA ALA A 94 6.23 -3.62 -7.98
C ALA A 94 6.48 -4.89 -8.78
N ALA A 95 6.86 -4.73 -10.05
CA ALA A 95 7.30 -5.82 -10.92
C ALA A 95 8.83 -5.83 -11.05
N ALA A 96 9.44 -7.00 -10.89
CA ALA A 96 10.86 -7.20 -11.14
C ALA A 96 11.14 -7.19 -12.65
N THR A 97 12.08 -6.36 -13.10
CA THR A 97 12.54 -6.29 -14.50
C THR A 97 13.96 -6.86 -14.64
N ALA A 98 14.63 -6.71 -15.79
CA ALA A 98 16.06 -7.07 -15.89
C ALA A 98 16.98 -5.95 -15.36
N GLU A 99 16.43 -4.74 -15.23
CA GLU A 99 17.12 -3.49 -14.93
C GLU A 99 16.89 -3.04 -13.47
N GLY A 100 16.21 -3.86 -12.66
CA GLY A 100 15.78 -3.55 -11.30
C GLY A 100 14.28 -3.74 -11.14
N TRP A 101 13.58 -2.68 -10.72
CA TRP A 101 12.18 -2.74 -10.34
C TRP A 101 11.34 -1.63 -10.97
N ARG A 102 10.08 -1.95 -11.26
CA ARG A 102 9.09 -1.04 -11.80
C ARG A 102 7.83 -1.04 -10.96
N VAL A 103 7.51 0.10 -10.34
CA VAL A 103 6.18 0.33 -9.76
C VAL A 103 5.13 0.27 -10.88
N LEU A 104 4.10 -0.53 -10.67
CA LEU A 104 2.99 -0.72 -11.62
C LEU A 104 1.98 0.42 -11.42
N PRO A 105 1.67 1.21 -12.47
CA PRO A 105 0.82 2.37 -12.32
C PRO A 105 -0.59 1.98 -11.88
N VAL A 106 -1.20 2.84 -11.07
CA VAL A 106 -2.59 2.78 -10.65
C VAL A 106 -3.20 4.17 -10.79
N ALA A 107 -4.50 4.25 -11.05
CA ALA A 107 -5.22 5.53 -11.14
C ALA A 107 -5.62 6.02 -9.74
N LEU A 108 -4.62 6.26 -8.88
CA LEU A 108 -4.81 6.84 -7.54
C LEU A 108 -3.93 8.09 -7.37
N PRO A 109 -4.36 9.07 -6.55
CA PRO A 109 -3.51 10.16 -6.10
C PRO A 109 -2.27 9.66 -5.37
N GLU A 110 -1.10 10.24 -5.68
CA GLU A 110 0.17 9.87 -5.06
C GLU A 110 0.68 10.92 -4.04
N ASP A 111 0.13 12.14 -4.10
CA ASP A 111 0.45 13.26 -3.22
C ASP A 111 -0.78 13.72 -2.42
N LEU A 112 -0.55 14.46 -1.33
CA LEU A 112 -1.58 14.88 -0.40
C LEU A 112 -2.62 15.83 -1.02
N GLU A 113 -2.20 16.74 -1.90
CA GLU A 113 -3.10 17.74 -2.51
C GLU A 113 -4.07 17.06 -3.49
N SER A 114 -3.54 16.19 -4.36
CA SER A 114 -4.34 15.35 -5.25
C SER A 114 -5.28 14.43 -4.47
N MET A 115 -4.83 13.87 -3.33
CA MET A 115 -5.63 13.00 -2.47
C MET A 115 -6.79 13.77 -1.81
N GLU A 116 -6.52 14.92 -1.20
CA GLU A 116 -7.55 15.78 -0.63
C GLU A 116 -8.54 16.27 -1.69
N SER A 117 -8.05 16.65 -2.87
CA SER A 117 -8.88 17.10 -3.99
C SER A 117 -9.86 16.00 -4.43
N ALA A 118 -9.36 14.79 -4.67
CA ALA A 118 -10.19 13.63 -5.05
C ALA A 118 -11.24 13.28 -3.98
N ILE A 119 -10.88 13.38 -2.68
CA ILE A 119 -11.82 13.16 -1.57
C ILE A 119 -12.90 14.27 -1.55
N ARG A 120 -12.51 15.54 -1.69
CA ARG A 120 -13.45 16.69 -1.71
C ARG A 120 -14.42 16.60 -2.90
N GLU A 121 -13.93 16.21 -4.07
CA GLU A 121 -14.74 15.97 -5.27
C GLU A 121 -15.75 14.85 -5.01
N TRP A 122 -15.30 13.67 -4.59
CA TRP A 122 -16.16 12.52 -4.29
C TRP A 122 -17.23 12.83 -3.24
N VAL A 123 -16.88 13.52 -2.15
CA VAL A 123 -17.87 13.96 -1.13
C VAL A 123 -18.89 14.93 -1.73
N SER A 124 -18.46 15.87 -2.57
CA SER A 124 -19.33 16.86 -3.22
C SER A 124 -20.30 16.22 -4.21
N GLU A 125 -19.85 15.26 -5.01
CA GLU A 125 -20.70 14.49 -5.92
C GLU A 125 -21.74 13.66 -5.17
N ARG A 126 -21.29 12.93 -4.14
CA ARG A 126 -22.16 12.02 -3.39
C ARG A 126 -23.22 12.79 -2.59
N SER A 127 -22.86 13.96 -2.06
CA SER A 127 -23.80 14.90 -1.42
C SER A 127 -24.83 15.44 -2.41
N ARG A 128 -24.45 15.74 -3.66
CA ARG A 128 -25.38 16.12 -4.73
C ARG A 128 -26.30 14.97 -5.13
N SER A 129 -25.81 13.72 -5.19
CA SER A 129 -26.63 12.55 -5.53
C SER A 129 -27.68 12.17 -4.47
N LEU A 130 -27.47 12.59 -3.21
CA LEU A 130 -28.38 12.33 -2.09
C LEU A 130 -29.37 13.47 -1.83
N ALA A 131 -29.34 14.54 -2.64
CA ALA A 131 -30.31 15.63 -2.55
C ALA A 131 -31.71 15.14 -3.00
N PRO A 132 -32.76 15.29 -2.18
CA PRO A 132 -34.09 14.77 -2.50
C PRO A 132 -34.70 15.50 -3.71
N SER A 133 -34.99 14.76 -4.77
CA SER A 133 -35.39 15.27 -6.10
C SER A 133 -36.83 15.83 -6.18
N HIS A 134 -37.45 16.16 -5.04
CA HIS A 134 -38.91 16.37 -4.93
C HIS A 134 -39.35 17.74 -4.43
N LEU A 135 -38.45 18.67 -4.08
CA LEU A 135 -38.83 20.08 -3.90
C LEU A 135 -38.87 20.84 -5.23
N LYS A 136 -39.85 20.48 -6.08
CA LYS A 136 -40.40 21.42 -7.05
C LYS A 136 -41.51 22.23 -6.36
N THR A 137 -41.13 23.31 -5.68
CA THR A 137 -42.11 24.29 -5.21
C THR A 137 -42.74 24.98 -6.43
N SER A 138 -43.97 24.58 -6.78
CA SER A 138 -44.75 25.31 -7.77
C SER A 138 -45.03 26.72 -7.23
N PRO A 139 -44.91 27.80 -8.03
CA PRO A 139 -45.35 29.12 -7.60
C PRO A 139 -46.85 29.07 -7.31
N GLY A 140 -47.25 29.47 -6.09
CA GLY A 140 -48.66 29.52 -5.70
C GLY A 140 -49.41 30.59 -6.50
N GLN A 141 -50.57 30.22 -7.04
CA GLN A 141 -51.61 31.13 -7.48
C GLN A 141 -52.47 31.58 -6.28
#